data_AF-A0AAC9A703-F1
#
_entry.id   AF-A0AAC9A703-F1
#
_cell.length_a   1.000
_cell.length_b   1.000
_cell.length_c   1.000
_cell.angle_alpha   90.00
_cell.angle_beta   90.00
_cell.angle_gamma   90.00
#
_symmetry.space_group_name_H-M   'P 1'
#
loop_
_entity.id
_entity.type
_entity.pdbx_description
1 polymer ?
#
loop_
_entity_poly.entity_id
_entity_poly.type
_entity_poly.pdbx_seq_one_letter_code
_entity_poly.pdbx_strand_id
1 'polypeptide(L)'
;MATSHEVTFIPDDLLFIHSDIQVMPPTFVVESDRYIVMEAYQPMAMIETELDAIKDFVEDMQHRYDLEVVFLPLNIVKGGTGQGRFLKERIPEMISIDYSVKSYLLMQDAVLILGQTQMVITSHYHALVLAAAK
;
A
#
# COMPACT_ATOMS: atom_id res chain seq x y z
N MET A 1 -29.71 20.57 -30.90
CA MET A 1 -30.31 19.55 -30.00
C MET A 1 -29.24 19.18 -29.00
N ALA A 2 -29.44 19.50 -27.72
CA ALA A 2 -28.52 19.08 -26.66
C ALA A 2 -28.78 17.59 -26.38
N THR A 3 -27.76 16.75 -26.49
CA THR A 3 -27.82 15.36 -26.06
C THR A 3 -27.91 15.35 -24.53
N SER A 4 -29.03 14.90 -23.96
CA SER A 4 -29.08 14.62 -22.53
C SER A 4 -28.22 13.39 -22.27
N HIS A 5 -27.11 13.56 -21.57
CA HIS A 5 -26.32 12.44 -21.09
C HIS A 5 -26.96 11.91 -19.80
N GLU A 6 -27.39 10.66 -19.83
CA GLU A 6 -27.91 9.96 -18.65
C GLU A 6 -26.74 9.65 -17.71
N VAL A 7 -26.83 10.12 -16.46
CA VAL A 7 -25.80 9.90 -15.44
C VAL A 7 -26.22 8.71 -14.59
N THR A 8 -25.36 7.70 -14.50
CA THR A 8 -25.60 6.47 -13.72
C THR A 8 -24.49 6.30 -12.69
N PHE A 9 -24.85 5.82 -11.50
CA PHE A 9 -23.89 5.43 -10.46
C PHE A 9 -23.48 3.98 -10.67
N ILE A 10 -22.19 3.73 -10.81
CA ILE A 10 -21.61 2.40 -10.91
C ILE A 10 -20.56 2.19 -9.81
N PRO A 11 -20.31 0.94 -9.37
CA PRO A 11 -19.20 0.65 -8.48
C PRO A 11 -17.86 0.97 -9.13
N ASP A 12 -16.83 1.16 -8.30
CA ASP A 12 -15.45 1.34 -8.75
C ASP A 12 -14.95 0.11 -9.52
N ASP A 13 -14.16 0.32 -10.57
CA ASP A 13 -13.69 -0.78 -11.42
C ASP A 13 -12.66 -1.68 -10.72
N LEU A 14 -11.97 -1.17 -9.69
CA LEU A 14 -11.05 -1.96 -8.85
C LEU A 14 -11.77 -3.01 -7.99
N LEU A 15 -13.11 -2.96 -7.87
CA LEU A 15 -13.88 -4.06 -7.28
C LEU A 15 -13.90 -5.32 -8.16
N PHE A 16 -13.57 -5.18 -9.45
CA PHE A 16 -13.60 -6.27 -10.42
C PHE A 16 -12.20 -6.54 -10.97
N ILE A 17 -11.34 -7.16 -10.15
CA ILE A 17 -9.99 -7.53 -10.57
C ILE A 17 -10.06 -8.78 -11.44
N HIS A 18 -9.64 -8.66 -12.70
CA HIS A 18 -9.60 -9.77 -13.63
C HIS A 18 -8.67 -10.89 -13.11
N SER A 19 -9.11 -12.15 -13.21
CA SER A 19 -8.35 -13.32 -12.71
C SER A 19 -6.93 -13.39 -13.26
N ASP A 20 -6.74 -12.94 -14.50
CA ASP A 20 -5.43 -12.94 -15.16
C ASP A 20 -4.40 -12.07 -14.41
N ILE A 21 -4.82 -10.97 -13.78
CA ILE A 21 -3.92 -10.11 -13.00
C ILE A 21 -3.38 -10.86 -11.77
N GLN A 22 -4.18 -11.75 -11.18
CA GLN A 22 -3.82 -12.51 -9.98
C GLN A 22 -2.75 -13.57 -10.26
N VAL A 23 -2.60 -14.02 -11.51
CA VAL A 23 -1.61 -15.02 -11.93
C VAL A 23 -0.43 -14.42 -12.68
N MET A 24 -0.42 -13.10 -12.89
CA MET A 24 0.74 -12.43 -13.49
C MET A 24 1.94 -12.52 -12.55
N PRO A 25 3.15 -12.77 -13.08
CA PRO A 25 4.34 -12.81 -12.26
C PRO A 25 4.56 -11.44 -11.60
N PRO A 26 4.73 -11.40 -10.28
CA PRO A 26 5.00 -10.15 -9.59
C PRO A 26 6.39 -9.67 -9.93
N THR A 27 6.59 -8.37 -9.76
CA THR A 27 7.87 -7.71 -9.86
C THR A 27 8.43 -7.31 -8.52
N PHE A 28 7.61 -7.36 -7.47
CA PHE A 28 8.00 -7.27 -6.07
C PHE A 28 7.45 -8.47 -5.30
N VAL A 29 8.30 -9.07 -4.48
CA VAL A 29 7.92 -10.14 -3.56
C VAL A 29 8.28 -9.68 -2.16
N VAL A 30 7.31 -9.74 -1.25
CA VAL A 30 7.56 -9.63 0.18
C VAL A 30 8.00 -11.02 0.63
N GLU A 31 9.24 -11.14 1.13
CA GLU A 31 9.81 -12.45 1.47
C GLU A 31 9.18 -13.06 2.73
N SER A 32 8.51 -12.27 3.56
CA SER A 32 7.83 -12.73 4.75
C SER A 32 6.46 -13.32 4.46
N ASP A 33 6.20 -14.48 5.08
CA ASP A 33 4.91 -15.17 5.05
C ASP A 33 3.84 -14.47 5.91
N ARG A 34 4.26 -13.57 6.81
CA ARG A 34 3.38 -12.93 7.79
C ARG A 34 3.72 -11.45 7.92
N TYR A 35 2.90 -10.62 7.28
CA TYR A 35 3.05 -9.19 7.32
C TYR A 35 1.73 -8.44 7.33
N ILE A 36 1.80 -7.21 7.83
CA ILE A 36 0.77 -6.19 7.64
C ILE A 36 1.25 -5.18 6.61
N VAL A 37 0.30 -4.54 5.92
CA VAL A 37 0.57 -3.43 5.01
C VAL A 37 0.16 -2.13 5.68
N MET A 38 1.06 -1.15 5.65
CA MET A 38 0.79 0.23 6.03
C MET A 38 0.96 1.13 4.81
N GLU A 39 0.03 2.06 4.64
CA GLU A 39 0.09 3.14 3.68
C GLU A 39 -0.23 4.45 4.41
N ALA A 40 0.53 5.49 4.09
CA ALA A 40 0.27 6.83 4.62
C ALA A 40 0.16 7.82 3.48
N TYR A 41 -0.95 8.56 3.43
CA TYR A 41 -1.12 9.71 2.54
C TYR A 41 -1.20 11.00 3.35
N GLN A 42 -0.23 11.17 4.26
CA GLN A 42 -0.19 12.31 5.19
C GLN A 42 0.92 13.31 4.81
N PRO A 43 0.80 14.60 5.13
CA PRO A 43 1.93 15.53 5.12
C PRO A 43 3.18 14.97 5.82
N MET A 44 4.36 15.16 5.21
CA MET A 44 5.63 14.66 5.76
C MET A 44 5.88 15.16 7.20
N ALA A 45 5.51 16.41 7.50
CA ALA A 45 5.65 16.97 8.85
C ALA A 45 4.88 16.18 9.92
N MET A 46 3.74 15.57 9.58
CA MET A 46 3.02 14.69 10.51
C MET A 46 3.73 13.36 10.68
N ILE A 47 4.25 12.78 9.59
CA ILE A 47 5.05 11.54 9.66
C ILE A 47 6.31 11.75 10.50
N GLU A 48 6.98 12.89 10.36
CA GLU A 48 8.14 13.28 11.17
C GLU A 48 7.78 13.43 12.65
N THR A 49 6.61 13.99 12.96
CA THR A 49 6.13 14.19 14.33
C THR A 49 5.78 12.87 15.01
N GLU A 50 5.18 11.93 14.27
CA GLU A 50 4.74 10.63 14.78
C GLU A 50 5.80 9.52 14.60
N LEU A 51 7.03 9.87 14.19
CA LEU A 51 8.06 8.89 13.82
C LEU A 51 8.34 7.88 14.93
N ASP A 52 8.42 8.34 16.18
CA ASP A 52 8.71 7.45 17.32
C ASP A 52 7.53 6.50 17.58
N ALA A 53 6.28 6.97 17.45
CA ALA A 53 5.12 6.10 17.55
C ALA A 53 5.06 5.06 16.41
N ILE A 54 5.49 5.43 15.20
CA ILE A 54 5.60 4.49 14.07
C ILE A 54 6.68 3.44 14.35
N LYS A 55 7.82 3.84 14.94
CA LYS A 55 8.88 2.90 15.35
C LYS A 55 8.37 1.91 16.38
N ASP A 56 7.78 2.41 17.47
CA ASP A 56 7.23 1.58 18.54
C ASP A 56 6.20 0.59 17.97
N PHE A 57 5.35 1.04 17.04
CA PHE A 57 4.41 0.17 16.35
C PHE A 57 5.11 -0.93 15.54
N VAL A 58 6.13 -0.60 14.74
CA VAL A 58 6.87 -1.60 13.95
C VAL A 58 7.55 -2.62 14.85
N GLU A 59 8.19 -2.17 15.94
CA GLU A 59 8.82 -3.04 16.94
C GLU A 59 7.80 -3.98 17.60
N ASP A 60 6.65 -3.45 18.03
CA ASP A 60 5.58 -4.26 18.63
C ASP A 60 5.04 -5.32 17.65
N MET A 61 4.78 -4.93 16.39
CA MET A 61 4.30 -5.86 15.37
C MET A 61 5.28 -7.02 15.16
N GLN A 62 6.58 -6.72 15.10
CA GLN A 62 7.60 -7.74 14.88
C GLN A 62 7.81 -8.62 16.12
N HIS A 63 8.00 -8.02 17.29
CA HIS A 63 8.42 -8.76 18.49
C HIS A 63 7.27 -9.42 19.24
N ARG A 64 6.10 -8.78 19.30
CA ARG A 64 4.96 -9.28 20.05
C ARG A 64 4.02 -10.13 19.21
N TYR A 65 3.85 -9.77 17.93
CA TYR A 65 2.86 -10.40 17.06
C TYR A 65 3.46 -11.28 15.96
N ASP A 66 4.79 -11.28 15.82
CA ASP A 66 5.50 -12.02 14.77
C ASP A 66 4.97 -11.63 13.38
N LEU A 67 4.88 -10.32 13.15
CA LEU A 67 4.39 -9.70 11.92
C LEU A 67 5.35 -8.62 11.45
N GLU A 68 5.81 -8.74 10.21
CA GLU A 68 6.56 -7.67 9.57
C GLU A 68 5.64 -6.54 9.10
N VAL A 69 6.19 -5.33 9.03
CA VAL A 69 5.46 -4.16 8.53
C VAL A 69 5.98 -3.79 7.15
N VAL A 70 5.10 -3.87 6.15
CA VAL A 70 5.36 -3.46 4.77
C VAL A 70 4.73 -2.09 4.54
N PHE A 71 5.55 -1.08 4.27
CA PHE A 71 5.09 0.20 3.76
C PHE A 71 4.89 0.12 2.24
N LEU A 72 3.63 0.25 1.82
CA LEU A 72 3.23 0.26 0.41
C LEU A 72 2.83 1.68 0.00
N PRO A 73 3.71 2.45 -0.66
CA PRO A 73 3.30 3.74 -1.20
C PRO A 73 2.32 3.53 -2.36
N LEU A 74 1.27 4.36 -2.42
CA LEU A 74 0.35 4.39 -3.57
C LEU A 74 0.52 5.60 -4.48
N ASN A 75 1.46 6.50 -4.14
CA ASN A 75 1.80 7.68 -4.93
C ASN A 75 3.31 7.76 -5.19
N ILE A 76 3.70 8.44 -6.26
CA ILE A 76 5.11 8.67 -6.55
C ILE A 76 5.60 9.96 -5.89
N VAL A 77 6.82 9.93 -5.35
CA VAL A 77 7.48 11.07 -4.71
C VAL A 77 6.71 11.55 -3.48
N LYS A 78 5.96 12.65 -3.57
CA LYS A 78 5.30 13.29 -2.44
C LYS A 78 4.04 12.51 -2.07
N GLY A 79 3.89 12.18 -0.78
CA GLY A 79 2.76 11.39 -0.31
C GLY A 79 2.84 9.89 -0.68
N GLY A 80 4.03 9.39 -1.04
CA GLY A 80 4.19 7.97 -1.33
C GLY A 80 5.64 7.52 -1.30
N THR A 81 6.29 7.24 -2.44
CA THR A 81 7.64 6.64 -2.44
C THR A 81 8.70 7.44 -1.66
N GLY A 82 8.57 8.77 -1.60
CA GLY A 82 9.44 9.61 -0.76
C GLY A 82 9.25 9.39 0.74
N GLN A 83 8.03 9.06 1.18
CA GLN A 83 7.73 8.71 2.56
C GLN A 83 8.23 7.31 2.89
N GLY A 84 8.08 6.36 1.97
CA GLY A 84 8.66 5.03 2.11
C GLY A 84 10.17 5.09 2.32
N ARG A 85 10.87 5.90 1.52
CA ARG A 85 12.32 6.14 1.69
C ARG A 85 12.65 6.79 3.03
N PHE A 86 11.94 7.86 3.39
CA PHE A 86 12.15 8.56 4.66
C PHE A 86 12.03 7.62 5.86
N LEU A 87 10.97 6.80 5.87
CA LEU A 87 10.72 5.83 6.94
C LEU A 87 11.74 4.70 6.92
N LYS A 88 12.09 4.13 5.76
CA LYS A 88 13.08 3.05 5.66
C LYS A 88 14.46 3.46 6.18
N GLU A 89 14.88 4.70 5.94
CA GLU A 89 16.14 5.23 6.48
C GLU A 89 16.17 5.32 8.01
N ARG A 90 14.99 5.42 8.65
CA ARG A 90 14.85 5.67 10.09
C ARG A 90 14.30 4.47 10.87
N ILE A 91 13.70 3.53 10.17
CA ILE A 91 13.13 2.27 10.67
C ILE A 91 13.62 1.16 9.73
N PRO A 92 14.89 0.72 9.86
CA PRO A 92 15.50 -0.26 8.96
C PRO A 92 14.76 -1.61 8.92
N GLU A 93 14.00 -1.94 9.95
CA GLU A 93 13.22 -3.15 10.10
C GLU A 93 11.95 -3.14 9.25
N MET A 94 11.44 -1.95 8.89
CA MET A 94 10.27 -1.82 8.04
C MET A 94 10.64 -2.16 6.59
N ILE A 95 9.81 -2.95 5.92
CA ILE A 95 9.97 -3.22 4.48
C ILE A 95 9.32 -2.06 3.74
N SER A 96 10.03 -1.42 2.80
CA SER A 96 9.46 -0.38 1.96
C SER A 96 9.48 -0.82 0.51
N ILE A 97 8.32 -0.82 -0.15
CA ILE A 97 8.22 -1.10 -1.58
C ILE A 97 8.63 0.17 -2.35
N ASP A 98 9.65 0.06 -3.20
CA ASP A 98 10.12 1.17 -4.05
C ASP A 98 9.99 0.80 -5.52
N TYR A 99 8.98 1.37 -6.18
CA TYR A 99 8.75 1.27 -7.63
C TYR A 99 9.12 2.55 -8.38
N SER A 100 9.94 3.44 -7.79
CA SER A 100 10.29 4.74 -8.39
C SER A 100 10.89 4.63 -9.79
N VAL A 101 11.57 3.53 -10.11
CA VAL A 101 12.11 3.26 -11.45
C VAL A 101 11.02 3.08 -12.52
N LYS A 102 9.88 2.49 -12.15
CA LYS A 102 8.78 2.19 -13.07
C LYS A 102 7.77 3.32 -13.21
N SER A 103 7.86 4.35 -12.37
CA SER A 103 6.93 5.48 -12.28
C SER A 103 5.50 5.17 -11.79
N TYR A 104 5.13 3.90 -11.66
CA TYR A 104 3.83 3.45 -11.15
C TYR A 104 3.94 2.08 -10.47
N LEU A 105 3.03 1.83 -9.53
CA LEU A 105 2.85 0.51 -8.93
C LEU A 105 2.03 -0.35 -9.90
N LEU A 106 2.55 -1.55 -10.20
CA LEU A 106 1.84 -2.47 -11.08
C LEU A 106 0.67 -3.11 -10.34
N MET A 107 -0.46 -3.29 -11.03
CA MET A 107 -1.67 -3.85 -10.43
C MET A 107 -1.45 -5.25 -9.87
N GLN A 108 -0.69 -6.11 -10.57
CA GLN A 108 -0.36 -7.44 -10.07
C GLN A 108 0.45 -7.41 -8.76
N ASP A 109 1.32 -6.41 -8.59
CA ASP A 109 2.11 -6.26 -7.37
C ASP A 109 1.21 -5.79 -6.22
N ALA A 110 0.36 -4.79 -6.47
CA ALA A 110 -0.60 -4.30 -5.49
C ALA A 110 -1.55 -5.42 -5.04
N VAL A 111 -2.10 -6.19 -5.99
CA VAL A 111 -3.02 -7.29 -5.72
C VAL A 111 -2.36 -8.41 -4.94
N LEU A 112 -1.12 -8.78 -5.28
CA LEU A 112 -0.41 -9.83 -4.57
C LEU A 112 -0.06 -9.40 -3.13
N ILE A 113 0.54 -8.21 -2.97
CA ILE A 113 0.96 -7.66 -1.68
C ILE A 113 -0.25 -7.45 -0.76
N LEU A 114 -1.28 -6.77 -1.27
CA LEU A 114 -2.49 -6.55 -0.48
C LEU A 114 -3.20 -7.87 -0.25
N GLY A 115 -3.28 -8.77 -1.23
CA GLY A 115 -3.92 -10.08 -1.17
C GLY A 115 -3.43 -10.98 -0.04
N GLN A 116 -2.13 -11.01 0.21
CA GLN A 116 -1.49 -11.90 1.17
C GLN A 116 -1.35 -11.31 2.58
N THR A 117 -1.53 -10.01 2.75
CA THR A 117 -1.37 -9.34 4.05
C THR A 117 -2.46 -9.73 5.07
N GLN A 118 -2.10 -9.75 6.35
CA GLN A 118 -3.04 -10.01 7.46
C GLN A 118 -3.90 -8.79 7.82
N MET A 119 -3.41 -7.58 7.55
CA MET A 119 -4.10 -6.33 7.85
C MET A 119 -3.59 -5.21 6.96
N VAL A 120 -4.48 -4.30 6.57
CA VAL A 120 -4.13 -3.08 5.85
C VAL A 120 -4.49 -1.87 6.72
N ILE A 121 -3.51 -1.03 7.00
CA ILE A 121 -3.69 0.29 7.62
C ILE A 121 -3.50 1.33 6.53
N THR A 122 -4.55 2.05 6.16
CA THR A 122 -4.49 2.99 5.04
C THR A 122 -5.46 4.16 5.23
N SER A 123 -5.07 5.30 4.67
CA SER A 123 -5.97 6.45 4.46
C SER A 123 -6.43 6.57 3.00
N HIS A 124 -5.95 5.71 2.11
CA HIS A 124 -6.14 5.80 0.68
C HIS A 124 -7.25 4.86 0.19
N TYR A 125 -8.24 5.43 -0.49
CA TYR A 125 -9.42 4.70 -0.97
C TYR A 125 -9.06 3.46 -1.81
N HIS A 126 -8.14 3.56 -2.76
CA HIS A 126 -7.76 2.41 -3.59
C HIS A 126 -7.08 1.28 -2.81
N ALA A 127 -6.30 1.55 -1.76
CA ALA A 127 -5.79 0.47 -0.89
C ALA A 127 -6.93 -0.25 -0.17
N LEU A 128 -7.92 0.50 0.32
CA LEU A 128 -9.11 -0.07 0.95
C LEU A 128 -9.90 -0.93 -0.04
N VAL A 129 -10.19 -0.42 -1.24
CA VAL A 129 -10.94 -1.17 -2.26
C VAL A 129 -10.21 -2.44 -2.65
N LEU A 130 -8.91 -2.37 -2.95
CA LEU A 130 -8.12 -3.55 -3.32
C LEU A 130 -8.00 -4.56 -2.18
N ALA A 131 -7.90 -4.11 -0.94
CA ALA A 131 -7.88 -4.99 0.22
C ALA A 131 -9.24 -5.66 0.49
N ALA A 132 -10.35 -4.99 0.14
CA ALA A 132 -11.72 -5.49 0.31
C ALA A 132 -12.19 -6.35 -0.86
N ALA A 133 -11.63 -6.17 -2.06
CA ALA A 133 -11.96 -6.93 -3.26
C ALA A 133 -11.33 -8.34 -3.30
N LYS A 134 -10.73 -8.78 -2.18
CA LYS A 134 -10.19 -10.14 -2.01
C LYS A 134 -11.27 -11.21 -2.00
#